data_AF-A0A0S2M4K9-F1
#
_entry.id   AF-A0A0S2M4K9-F1
#
_cell.length_a   1.000
_cell.length_b   1.000
_cell.length_c   1.000
_cell.angle_alpha   90.00
_cell.angle_beta   90.00
_cell.angle_gamma   90.00
#
_symmetry.space_group_name_H-M   'P 1'
#
loop_
_entity.id
_entity.type
_entity.pdbx_description
1 polymer ?
#
loop_
_entity_poly.entity_id
_entity_poly.type
_entity_poly.pdbx_seq_one_letter_code
_entity_poly.pdbx_strand_id
1 'polypeptide(L)'
;MATRGIFTATDLSPLLLQRGIELSSVQVWRLVTQVPERLSLPVLAALCDILDVTAAELIATRAEAVAPHRTASGGAEVVDLAATIRPKRARITPER
;
A
#
# COMPACT_ATOMS: atom_id res chain seq x y z
N MET A 1 -22.18 -2.84 9.55
CA MET A 1 -22.31 -1.67 10.45
C MET A 1 -23.77 -1.44 10.88
N ALA A 2 -24.70 -1.12 9.97
CA ALA A 2 -26.10 -0.83 10.32
C ALA A 2 -26.80 -1.95 11.12
N THR A 3 -26.53 -3.22 10.80
CA THR A 3 -27.03 -4.39 11.56
C THR A 3 -26.66 -4.38 13.04
N ARG A 4 -25.59 -3.67 13.42
CA ARG A 4 -25.11 -3.51 14.79
C ARG A 4 -25.50 -2.16 15.40
N GLY A 5 -26.43 -1.44 14.78
CA GLY A 5 -26.90 -0.12 15.25
C GLY A 5 -25.91 1.03 15.00
N ILE A 6 -24.87 0.81 14.18
CA ILE A 6 -23.86 1.82 13.86
C ILE A 6 -24.21 2.44 12.51
N PHE A 7 -24.66 3.69 12.53
CA PHE A 7 -25.15 4.41 11.35
C PHE A 7 -24.18 5.45 10.82
N THR A 8 -23.28 5.93 11.67
CA THR A 8 -22.24 6.90 11.27
C THR A 8 -20.85 6.37 11.58
N ALA A 9 -19.84 6.86 10.85
CA ALA A 9 -18.45 6.50 11.12
C ALA A 9 -18.02 7.00 12.51
N THR A 10 -18.52 8.16 12.95
CA THR A 10 -18.22 8.72 14.28
C THR A 10 -18.68 7.85 15.43
N ASP A 11 -19.71 7.02 15.23
CA ASP A 11 -20.19 6.07 16.24
C ASP A 11 -19.16 4.96 16.54
N LEU A 12 -18.18 4.72 15.65
CA LEU A 12 -17.11 3.74 15.89
C LEU A 12 -16.05 4.22 16.88
N SER A 13 -15.78 5.53 16.95
CA SER A 13 -14.72 6.08 17.80
C SER A 13 -14.83 5.64 19.27
N PRO A 14 -15.98 5.77 19.95
CA PRO A 14 -16.08 5.33 21.35
C PRO A 14 -15.94 3.80 21.50
N LEU A 15 -16.36 3.01 20.51
CA LEU A 15 -16.27 1.54 20.55
C LEU A 15 -14.83 1.04 20.35
N LEU A 16 -14.05 1.75 19.54
CA LEU A 16 -12.62 1.51 19.37
C LEU A 16 -11.85 1.93 20.61
N LEU A 17 -12.22 3.05 21.23
CA LEU A 17 -11.61 3.53 22.46
C LEU A 17 -11.76 2.52 23.62
N GLN A 18 -12.93 1.90 23.75
CA GLN A 18 -13.17 0.84 24.74
C GLN A 18 -12.23 -0.37 24.59
N ARG A 19 -11.64 -0.56 23.42
CA ARG A 19 -10.66 -1.62 23.10
C ARG A 19 -9.22 -1.12 23.13
N GLY A 20 -8.99 0.10 23.64
CA GLY A 20 -7.67 0.73 23.73
C GLY A 20 -7.15 1.27 22.40
N ILE A 21 -8.03 1.52 21.43
CA ILE A 21 -7.66 2.03 20.10
C ILE A 21 -8.14 3.47 19.97
N GLU A 22 -7.20 4.40 20.06
CA GLU A 22 -7.44 5.82 19.83
C GLU A 22 -7.15 6.17 18.36
N LEU A 23 -8.21 6.57 17.65
CA LEU A 23 -8.12 7.09 16.28
C LEU A 23 -8.82 8.45 16.20
N SER A 24 -8.29 9.34 15.38
CA SER A 24 -8.95 10.60 15.06
C SER A 24 -10.22 10.37 14.23
N SER A 25 -11.18 11.28 14.31
CA SER A 25 -12.42 11.18 13.53
C SER A 25 -12.17 11.06 12.02
N VAL A 26 -11.11 11.70 11.51
CA VAL A 26 -10.71 11.59 10.11
C VAL A 26 -10.15 10.20 9.80
N GLN A 27 -9.38 9.60 10.71
CA GLN A 27 -8.88 8.23 10.53
C GLN A 27 -10.04 7.24 10.50
N VAL A 28 -11.00 7.36 11.41
CA VAL A 28 -12.19 6.51 11.45
C VAL A 28 -13.04 6.70 10.19
N TRP A 29 -13.25 7.94 9.75
CA TRP A 29 -13.97 8.22 8.51
C TRP A 29 -13.29 7.55 7.30
N ARG A 30 -11.96 7.73 7.13
CA ARG A 30 -11.21 7.10 6.03
C ARG A 30 -11.28 5.58 6.07
N LEU A 31 -11.30 4.99 7.26
CA LEU A 31 -11.41 3.55 7.46
C LEU A 31 -12.71 2.97 6.91
N VAL A 32 -13.79 3.75 6.97
CA VAL A 32 -15.13 3.34 6.52
C VAL A 32 -15.40 3.75 5.07
N THR A 33 -14.86 4.88 4.61
CA THR A 33 -15.17 5.44 3.29
C THR A 33 -14.14 5.14 2.19
N GLN A 34 -12.95 4.66 2.54
CA GLN A 34 -11.87 4.39 1.61
C GLN A 34 -11.33 2.97 1.81
N VAL A 35 -10.76 2.37 0.76
CA VAL A 35 -10.04 1.11 0.87
C VAL A 35 -8.65 1.40 1.44
N PRO A 36 -8.31 0.91 2.65
CA PRO A 36 -6.99 1.15 3.23
C PRO A 36 -5.94 0.30 2.54
N GLU A 37 -4.79 0.89 2.18
CA GLU A 37 -3.63 0.14 1.70
C GLU A 37 -2.92 -0.63 2.83
N ARG A 38 -3.04 -0.11 4.06
CA ARG A 38 -2.44 -0.67 5.27
C ARG A 38 -3.42 -0.53 6.43
N LEU A 39 -3.52 -1.59 7.21
CA LEU A 39 -4.38 -1.68 8.38
C LEU A 39 -3.61 -2.43 9.48
N SER A 40 -3.71 -1.96 10.72
CA SER A 40 -3.13 -2.68 11.86
C SER A 40 -4.01 -3.85 12.27
N LEU A 41 -3.39 -4.95 12.72
CA LEU A 41 -4.11 -6.12 13.21
C LEU A 41 -5.01 -5.83 14.42
N PRO A 42 -4.62 -4.99 15.41
CA PRO A 42 -5.51 -4.63 16.51
C PRO A 42 -6.78 -3.93 16.04
N VAL A 43 -6.68 -3.02 15.05
CA VAL A 43 -7.85 -2.36 14.46
C VAL A 43 -8.73 -3.38 13.74
N LEU A 44 -8.14 -4.30 12.96
CA LEU A 44 -8.90 -5.37 12.32
C LEU A 44 -9.67 -6.20 13.35
N ALA A 45 -8.99 -6.67 14.40
CA ALA A 45 -9.59 -7.47 15.45
C ALA A 45 -10.72 -6.73 16.17
N ALA A 46 -10.52 -5.44 16.47
CA ALA A 46 -11.55 -4.62 17.09
C ALA A 46 -12.76 -4.42 16.18
N LEU A 47 -12.57 -4.22 14.88
CA LEU A 47 -13.68 -4.11 13.94
C LEU A 47 -14.45 -5.42 13.82
N CYS A 48 -13.76 -6.56 13.75
CA CYS A 48 -14.38 -7.88 13.79
C CYS A 48 -15.22 -8.07 15.06
N ASP A 49 -14.72 -7.67 16.23
CA ASP A 49 -15.43 -7.80 17.51
C ASP A 49 -16.62 -6.82 17.63
N ILE A 50 -16.45 -5.56 17.21
CA ILE A 50 -17.53 -4.55 17.21
C ILE A 50 -18.67 -4.96 16.27
N LEU A 51 -18.30 -5.48 15.10
CA LEU A 51 -19.26 -5.84 14.06
C LEU A 51 -19.75 -7.28 14.21
N ASP A 52 -19.11 -8.06 15.09
CA ASP A 52 -19.25 -9.50 15.32
C ASP A 52 -19.38 -10.25 13.99
N VAL A 53 -18.27 -10.16 13.25
CA VAL A 53 -17.98 -10.77 11.95
C VAL A 53 -16.53 -11.26 11.92
N THR A 54 -16.19 -12.10 10.96
CA THR A 54 -14.82 -12.58 10.74
C THR A 54 -14.04 -11.66 9.80
N ALA A 55 -12.71 -11.80 9.81
CA ALA A 55 -11.84 -11.03 8.91
C ALA A 55 -12.14 -11.31 7.41
N ALA A 56 -12.61 -12.51 7.07
CA ALA A 56 -12.98 -12.88 5.69
C ALA A 56 -14.23 -12.14 5.19
N GLU A 57 -15.10 -11.70 6.10
CA GLU A 57 -16.29 -10.90 5.77
C GLU A 57 -15.97 -9.42 5.61
N LEU A 58 -14.87 -8.95 6.20
CA LEU A 58 -14.37 -7.57 6.04
C LEU A 58 -13.41 -7.42 4.85
N ILE A 59 -12.59 -8.45 4.59
CA ILE A 59 -11.53 -8.42 3.58
C ILE A 59 -11.86 -9.46 2.51
N ALA A 60 -12.40 -8.99 1.38
CA ALA A 60 -12.63 -9.83 0.22
C ALA A 60 -11.30 -10.19 -0.45
N THR A 61 -10.80 -11.41 -0.22
CA THR A 61 -9.62 -11.92 -0.91
C THR A 61 -10.02 -12.48 -2.26
N ARG A 62 -9.64 -11.79 -3.34
CA ARG A 62 -9.74 -12.30 -4.71
C ARG A 62 -8.34 -12.50 -5.29
N ALA A 63 -8.12 -13.64 -5.94
CA ALA A 63 -6.92 -13.84 -6.74
C ALA A 63 -7.10 -13.05 -8.05
N GLU A 64 -6.59 -11.83 -8.10
CA GLU A 64 -6.52 -11.04 -9.32
C GLU A 64 -5.11 -11.15 -9.89
N ALA A 65 -4.98 -11.68 -11.10
CA ALA A 65 -3.72 -11.70 -11.82
C ALA A 65 -3.40 -10.27 -12.28
N VAL A 66 -2.84 -9.46 -11.39
CA VAL A 66 -2.36 -8.11 -11.73
C VAL A 66 -1.11 -8.28 -12.58
N ALA A 67 -1.25 -8.07 -13.89
CA ALA A 67 -0.09 -7.99 -14.77
C ALA A 67 0.80 -6.84 -14.26
N PRO A 68 2.11 -7.09 -14.04
CA PRO A 68 3.00 -6.04 -13.55
C PRO A 68 2.97 -4.88 -14.55
N HIS A 69 2.65 -3.68 -14.06
CA HIS A 69 2.75 -2.47 -14.86
C HIS A 69 4.22 -2.27 -15.20
N ARG A 70 4.64 -2.65 -16.40
CA ARG A 70 5.99 -2.35 -16.88
C ARG A 70 6.05 -0.85 -17.12
N THR A 71 6.53 -0.10 -16.14
CA THR A 71 7.00 1.28 -16.35
C THR A 71 8.39 1.21 -16.97
N ALA A 72 8.48 0.72 -18.20
CA ALA A 72 9.61 1.01 -19.07
C ALA A 72 9.21 2.21 -19.91
N SER A 73 9.51 3.39 -19.40
CA SER A 73 9.49 4.64 -20.12
C SER A 73 10.41 4.54 -21.34
N GLY A 74 9.83 4.69 -22.53
CA GLY A 74 10.54 5.07 -23.76
C GLY A 74 11.38 3.96 -24.39
N GLY A 75 11.07 3.65 -25.64
CA GLY A 75 12.02 3.00 -26.53
C GLY A 75 13.23 3.91 -26.72
N ALA A 76 14.21 3.81 -25.82
CA ALA A 76 15.57 4.20 -26.15
C ALA A 76 16.12 3.05 -27.01
N GLU A 77 16.32 3.33 -28.29
CA GLU A 77 17.14 2.51 -29.15
C GLU A 77 18.47 2.27 -28.42
N VAL A 78 18.71 1.01 -28.03
CA VAL A 78 19.92 0.64 -27.30
C VAL A 78 21.07 0.81 -28.27
N VAL A 79 21.72 1.97 -28.24
CA VAL A 79 22.92 2.22 -29.06
C VAL A 79 24.04 1.40 -28.46
N ASP A 80 24.57 0.46 -29.24
CA ASP A 80 25.75 -0.31 -28.85
C ASP A 80 26.96 0.62 -28.76
N LEU A 81 27.28 1.03 -27.54
CA LEU A 81 28.40 1.91 -27.24
C LEU A 81 29.74 1.33 -27.68
N ALA A 82 29.85 -0.01 -27.79
CA ALA A 82 31.04 -0.68 -28.30
C ALA A 82 31.24 -0.46 -29.81
N ALA A 83 30.16 -0.21 -30.56
CA ALA A 83 30.20 0.15 -31.97
C ALA A 83 30.46 1.66 -32.18
N THR A 84 30.00 2.51 -31.25
CA THR A 84 30.09 3.98 -31.39
C THR A 84 31.39 4.57 -30.86
N ILE A 85 32.00 4.00 -29.81
CA ILE A 85 33.18 4.59 -29.17
C ILE A 85 34.25 3.51 -28.94
N ARG A 86 35.35 3.58 -29.70
CA ARG A 86 36.53 2.73 -29.48
C ARG A 86 37.57 3.46 -28.63
N PRO A 87 37.91 2.98 -27.42
CA PRO A 87 38.89 3.65 -26.57
C PRO A 87 40.28 3.66 -27.21
N LYS A 88 40.93 4.83 -27.23
CA LYS A 88 42.28 5.00 -27.77
C LYS A 88 43.31 4.51 -26.74
N ARG A 89 44.30 3.73 -27.18
CA ARG A 89 45.38 3.23 -26.31
C ARG A 89 46.12 4.40 -25.64
N ALA A 90 46.28 4.31 -24.32
CA ALA A 90 47.08 5.24 -23.55
C ALA A 90 48.57 5.15 -23.96
N ARG A 91 49.25 6.29 -24.05
CA ARG A 91 50.72 6.35 -24.13
C ARG A 91 51.24 6.71 -22.75
N ILE A 92 52.00 5.81 -22.16
CA ILE A 92 52.62 6.01 -20.85
C ILE A 92 53.96 6.71 -21.09
N THR A 93 54.13 7.90 -20.53
CA THR A 93 55.44 8.56 -20.41
C THR A 93 56.09 8.14 -19.10
N PRO A 94 57.41 7.88 -19.07
CA PRO A 94 58.08 7.53 -17.82
C PRO A 94 58.03 8.71 -16.84
N GLU A 95 57.73 8.41 -15.59
CA GLU A 95 57.70 9.39 -14.50
C GLU A 95 59.09 9.99 -14.28
N ARG A 96 59.13 11.29 -13.98
CA ARG A 96 60.35 12.06 -13.75
C ARG A 96 60.41 12.52 -12.30
#